data_AF-A0AAU1XMC1-F1
#
_entry.id   AF-A0AAU1XMC1-F1
#
_cell.length_a   1.000
_cell.length_b   1.000
_cell.length_c   1.000
_cell.angle_alpha   90.00
_cell.angle_beta   90.00
_cell.angle_gamma   90.00
#
_symmetry.space_group_name_H-M   'P 1'
#
loop_
_entity.id
_entity.type
_entity.pdbx_description
1 polymer ?
#
loop_
_entity_poly.entity_id
_entity_poly.type
_entity_poly.pdbx_seq_one_letter_code
_entity_poly.pdbx_strand_id
1 'polypeptide(L)'
;MLPRLRPCPYPPSAPTPRLPDEHGDREGPHPGLTLTPHRHDPDLAPRTPALSPTATITLHRTTAGTLAGHASGSRHQWAETCLTLAGFTTDQYGTHQLPLTDASQAREALHQLRQSAQDLDVAVVLSEQPFLGDVADRIARTLPGRWTVTVTAHPDPHAQNGLLEWVWASGPSEGALHGALTRRPSATAHLRRDSADTWLTLVHDVWHGHYVVGAMLPGPDEIDTVISEGPACVTAPTIDAIAAAGRGRLLPDYAAKLQRGQLAAAEEDLRWAQESYEPGEILEPFDPALAGALARFRSQAPRLITHVRRRQARQLSEHEAAFLDAFEATLESDGQNDTVAMSLWLTEGDQLLELARNPDRPTLAPPAATRPVPGPTPTLSAARSR
;
A
#
# COMPACT_ATOMS: atom_id res chain seq x y z
N MET A 1 16.20 -11.20 26.38
CA MET A 1 16.70 -10.62 25.12
C MET A 1 15.50 -10.26 24.27
N LEU A 2 15.20 -8.97 24.12
CA LEU A 2 14.11 -8.47 23.26
C LEU A 2 14.65 -8.33 21.83
N PRO A 3 13.89 -8.72 20.79
CA PRO A 3 14.33 -8.54 19.40
C PRO A 3 14.34 -7.04 19.06
N ARG A 4 15.44 -6.59 18.45
CA ARG A 4 15.58 -5.23 17.91
C ARG A 4 14.61 -5.08 16.74
N LEU A 5 13.61 -4.22 16.89
CA LEU A 5 12.79 -3.73 15.79
C LEU A 5 13.70 -3.01 14.79
N ARG A 6 13.70 -3.47 13.53
CA ARG A 6 14.37 -2.74 12.44
C ARG A 6 13.62 -1.42 12.18
N PRO A 7 14.31 -0.29 12.00
CA PRO A 7 13.66 0.96 11.60
C PRO A 7 13.04 0.81 10.20
N CYS A 8 11.87 1.42 10.01
CA CYS A 8 11.10 1.44 8.77
C CYS A 8 11.93 2.00 7.59
N PRO A 9 11.78 1.47 6.36
CA PRO A 9 12.18 2.21 5.18
C PRO A 9 11.19 3.38 5.02
N TYR A 10 11.70 4.60 5.18
CA TYR A 10 11.07 5.78 4.58
C TYR A 10 11.01 5.57 3.05
N PRO A 11 10.03 6.14 2.34
CA PRO A 11 10.23 6.40 0.92
C PRO A 11 11.53 7.21 0.77
N PRO A 12 12.41 6.90 -0.20
CA PRO A 12 13.65 7.65 -0.38
C PRO A 12 13.30 9.13 -0.54
N SER A 13 13.94 9.99 0.25
CA SER A 13 13.85 11.44 0.08
C SER A 13 14.15 11.76 -1.38
N ALA A 14 13.21 12.41 -2.06
CA ALA A 14 13.38 12.83 -3.44
C ALA A 14 14.69 13.63 -3.60
N PRO A 15 15.44 13.44 -4.70
CA PRO A 15 16.67 14.19 -4.92
C PRO A 15 16.37 15.68 -4.99
N THR A 16 17.16 16.47 -4.26
CA THR A 16 17.13 17.93 -4.29
C THR A 16 17.21 18.42 -5.75
N PRO A 17 16.26 19.23 -6.24
CA PRO A 17 16.36 19.79 -7.58
C PRO A 17 17.58 20.72 -7.62
N ARG A 18 18.55 20.39 -8.49
CA ARG A 18 19.62 21.32 -8.84
C ARG A 18 19.01 22.52 -9.56
N LEU A 19 19.25 23.70 -9.01
CA LEU A 19 18.99 24.97 -9.69
C LEU A 19 19.65 24.96 -11.08
N PRO A 20 18.94 25.35 -12.16
CA PRO A 20 19.58 25.61 -13.43
C PRO A 20 20.40 26.90 -13.36
N ASP A 21 21.65 26.83 -13.83
CA ASP A 21 22.52 27.97 -14.04
C ASP A 21 21.87 29.01 -14.97
N GLU A 22 21.72 30.23 -14.46
CA GLU A 22 21.39 31.41 -15.26
C GLU A 22 22.57 31.78 -16.16
N HIS A 23 22.42 31.70 -17.49
CA HIS A 23 23.25 32.42 -18.44
C HIS A 23 22.47 32.79 -19.72
N GLY A 24 22.24 34.10 -19.88
CA GLY A 24 22.59 34.83 -21.12
C GLY A 24 21.61 34.85 -22.29
N ASP A 25 20.83 35.92 -22.35
CA ASP A 25 20.52 36.79 -23.51
C ASP A 25 20.50 36.21 -24.94
N ARG A 26 19.36 36.42 -25.63
CA ARG A 26 19.34 37.10 -26.93
C ARG A 26 17.94 37.58 -27.37
N GLU A 27 17.88 38.87 -27.64
CA GLU A 27 16.78 39.59 -28.30
C GLU A 27 16.55 39.15 -29.76
N GLY A 28 15.30 39.23 -30.22
CA GLY A 28 14.92 39.21 -31.65
C GLY A 28 13.40 39.24 -31.87
N PRO A 29 12.87 39.89 -32.94
CA PRO A 29 11.65 40.69 -32.87
C PRO A 29 10.34 40.00 -33.30
N HIS A 30 9.22 40.58 -32.82
CA HIS A 30 7.82 40.29 -33.17
C HIS A 30 7.50 40.46 -34.68
N PRO A 31 6.37 39.89 -35.16
CA PRO A 31 5.20 40.76 -35.36
C PRO A 31 3.82 40.12 -35.10
N GLY A 32 2.93 40.93 -34.51
CA GLY A 32 1.58 41.19 -35.04
C GLY A 32 0.49 40.15 -34.85
N LEU A 33 -0.33 40.31 -33.79
CA LEU A 33 -1.73 39.87 -33.82
C LEU A 33 -2.66 40.95 -33.23
N THR A 34 -3.69 41.21 -34.02
CA THR A 34 -4.66 42.29 -33.94
C THR A 34 -5.70 42.04 -32.85
N LEU A 35 -5.83 42.96 -31.90
CA LEU A 35 -6.91 42.98 -30.89
C LEU A 35 -8.12 43.73 -31.44
N THR A 36 -9.29 43.10 -31.39
CA THR A 36 -10.60 43.72 -31.57
C THR A 36 -11.12 44.24 -30.22
N PRO A 37 -11.73 45.43 -30.14
CA PRO A 37 -12.18 46.00 -28.86
C PRO A 37 -13.58 45.51 -28.49
N HIS A 38 -13.72 44.88 -27.32
CA HIS A 38 -15.02 44.66 -26.69
C HIS A 38 -15.31 45.74 -25.65
N ARG A 39 -16.54 46.25 -25.75
CA ARG A 39 -17.16 47.38 -25.04
C ARG A 39 -17.28 47.16 -23.52
N HIS A 40 -17.11 48.27 -22.80
CA HIS A 40 -17.40 48.58 -21.39
C HIS A 40 -18.47 47.77 -20.66
N ASP A 41 -18.17 47.42 -19.40
CA ASP A 41 -19.13 47.39 -18.28
C ASP A 41 -18.42 47.90 -17.01
N PRO A 42 -18.82 49.03 -16.38
CA PRO A 42 -18.11 49.60 -15.25
C PRO A 42 -18.98 49.60 -13.98
N ASP A 43 -19.18 48.46 -13.31
CA ASP A 43 -19.55 48.48 -11.89
C ASP A 43 -19.39 47.10 -11.23
N LEU A 44 -18.20 46.78 -10.74
CA LEU A 44 -17.93 45.75 -9.74
C LEU A 44 -16.50 45.99 -9.27
N ALA A 45 -16.36 46.78 -8.19
CA ALA A 45 -15.08 46.90 -7.51
C ALA A 45 -14.59 45.48 -7.16
N PRO A 46 -13.40 45.06 -7.63
CA PRO A 46 -12.86 43.78 -7.23
C PRO A 46 -12.63 43.84 -5.73
N ARG A 47 -13.41 43.07 -4.96
CA ARG A 47 -13.01 42.69 -3.60
C ARG A 47 -11.61 42.12 -3.74
N THR A 48 -10.62 42.86 -3.26
CA THR A 48 -9.24 42.40 -3.19
C THR A 48 -9.28 41.02 -2.55
N PRO A 49 -8.82 39.95 -3.23
CA PRO A 49 -8.73 38.66 -2.57
C PRO A 49 -7.83 38.89 -1.36
N ALA A 50 -8.37 38.68 -0.16
CA ALA A 50 -7.56 38.71 1.05
C ALA A 50 -6.38 37.78 0.78
N LEU A 51 -5.16 38.34 0.82
CA LEU A 51 -3.94 37.58 0.63
C LEU A 51 -4.03 36.37 1.55
N SER A 52 -4.14 35.19 0.97
CA SER A 52 -4.20 33.97 1.75
C SER A 52 -2.90 33.90 2.56
N PRO A 53 -2.98 33.72 3.88
CA PRO A 53 -1.80 33.73 4.73
C PRO A 53 -0.79 32.71 4.20
N THR A 54 0.46 33.13 4.11
CA THR A 54 1.54 32.31 3.53
C THR A 54 1.87 31.07 4.38
N ALA A 55 1.44 31.08 5.65
CA ALA A 55 1.46 29.94 6.57
C ALA A 55 0.17 29.89 7.39
N THR A 56 -0.35 28.69 7.61
CA THR A 56 -1.55 28.44 8.41
C THR A 56 -1.33 27.27 9.37
N ILE A 57 -1.76 27.45 10.62
CA ILE A 57 -1.89 26.43 11.65
C ILE A 57 -3.35 26.01 11.73
N THR A 58 -3.65 24.74 11.46
CA THR A 58 -4.97 24.17 11.69
C THR A 58 -4.95 23.33 12.96
N LEU A 59 -5.74 23.72 13.96
CA LEU A 59 -5.89 23.01 15.23
C LEU A 59 -7.09 22.07 15.17
N HIS A 60 -6.92 20.83 15.61
CA HIS A 60 -7.99 19.85 15.76
C HIS A 60 -8.09 19.42 17.21
N ARG A 61 -9.32 19.25 17.71
CA ARG A 61 -9.55 18.57 18.98
C ARG A 61 -9.46 17.08 18.78
N THR A 62 -8.64 16.42 19.60
CA THR A 62 -8.53 14.96 19.59
C THR A 62 -9.47 14.33 20.60
N THR A 63 -9.78 13.05 20.41
CA THR A 63 -10.57 12.25 21.36
C THR A 63 -9.82 12.01 22.68
N ALA A 64 -8.50 12.13 22.68
CA ALA A 64 -7.64 11.98 23.85
C ALA A 64 -7.58 13.24 24.74
N GLY A 65 -8.34 14.30 24.41
CA GLY A 65 -8.29 15.55 25.16
C GLY A 65 -7.00 16.34 24.90
N THR A 66 -6.46 16.26 23.69
CA THR A 66 -5.32 17.07 23.22
C THR A 66 -5.76 17.96 22.06
N LEU A 67 -4.98 19.00 21.76
CA LEU A 67 -5.06 19.74 20.50
C LEU A 67 -3.94 19.27 19.58
N ALA A 68 -4.29 18.80 18.39
CA ALA A 68 -3.35 18.47 17.32
C ALA A 68 -3.24 19.67 16.35
N GLY A 69 -2.04 20.20 16.16
CA GLY A 69 -1.74 21.30 15.24
C GLY A 69 -1.05 20.81 13.97
N HIS A 70 -1.57 21.25 12.82
CA HIS A 70 -0.95 21.02 11.50
C HIS A 70 -0.51 22.35 10.90
N ALA A 71 0.77 22.44 10.59
CA ALA A 71 1.33 23.54 9.81
C ALA A 71 1.11 23.29 8.31
N SER A 72 0.77 24.34 7.57
CA SER A 72 0.55 24.28 6.12
C SER A 72 0.89 25.61 5.46
N GLY A 73 1.10 25.59 4.14
CA GLY A 73 1.40 26.77 3.33
C GLY A 73 2.88 26.86 2.92
N SER A 74 3.17 27.79 2.01
CA SER A 74 4.52 27.97 1.45
C SER A 74 5.57 28.38 2.49
N ARG A 75 5.14 28.89 3.66
CA ARG A 75 6.01 29.22 4.80
C ARG A 75 5.69 28.40 6.05
N HIS A 76 5.21 27.17 5.91
CA HIS A 76 4.80 26.29 7.02
C HIS A 76 5.83 26.16 8.15
N GLN A 77 7.13 26.25 7.86
CA GLN A 77 8.21 26.27 8.87
C GLN A 77 8.02 27.36 9.96
N TRP A 78 7.40 28.51 9.62
CA TRP A 78 7.04 29.51 10.64
C TRP A 78 5.86 29.07 11.50
N ALA A 79 4.88 28.39 10.91
CA ALA A 79 3.78 27.79 11.65
C ALA A 79 4.27 26.71 12.63
N GLU A 80 5.21 25.86 12.21
CA GLU A 80 5.87 24.88 13.11
C GLU A 80 6.67 25.56 14.23
N THR A 81 7.34 26.67 13.91
CA THR A 81 8.04 27.49 14.91
C THR A 81 7.07 28.05 15.95
N CYS A 82 5.93 28.60 15.54
CA CYS A 82 4.88 29.07 16.47
C CYS A 82 4.37 27.94 17.38
N LEU A 83 4.09 26.76 16.82
CA LEU A 83 3.65 25.59 17.59
C LEU A 83 4.68 25.21 18.65
N THR A 84 5.96 25.16 18.26
CA THR A 84 7.08 24.83 19.15
C THR A 84 7.25 25.89 20.25
N LEU A 85 7.22 27.18 19.90
CA LEU A 85 7.32 28.29 20.87
C LEU A 85 6.15 28.32 21.85
N ALA A 86 4.97 27.90 21.42
CA ALA A 86 3.79 27.75 22.25
C ALA A 86 3.84 26.52 23.18
N GLY A 87 4.87 25.68 23.06
CA GLY A 87 5.05 24.49 23.90
C GLY A 87 4.31 23.24 23.40
N PHE A 88 3.90 23.20 22.12
CA PHE A 88 3.41 21.95 21.53
C PHE A 88 4.57 20.97 21.38
N THR A 89 4.33 19.71 21.71
CA THR A 89 5.29 18.62 21.53
C THR A 89 4.96 17.82 20.29
N THR A 90 5.95 17.53 19.47
CA THR A 90 5.77 16.67 18.30
C THR A 90 5.68 15.21 18.72
N ASP A 91 4.67 14.50 18.23
CA ASP A 91 4.57 13.05 18.41
C ASP A 91 5.50 12.28 17.45
N GLN A 92 5.47 10.95 17.55
CA GLN A 92 6.28 10.06 16.70
C GLN A 92 5.93 10.12 15.21
N TYR A 93 4.86 10.82 14.83
CA TYR A 93 4.38 10.98 13.47
C TYR A 93 4.55 12.40 12.93
N GLY A 94 5.24 13.28 13.68
CA GLY A 94 5.45 14.66 13.25
C GLY A 94 4.26 15.58 13.54
N THR A 95 3.21 15.11 14.23
CA THR A 95 2.06 15.95 14.57
C THR A 95 2.33 16.70 15.88
N HIS A 96 2.16 18.02 15.87
CA HIS A 96 2.31 18.84 17.08
C HIS A 96 1.09 18.67 17.99
N GLN A 97 1.31 18.33 19.25
CA GLN A 97 0.25 18.10 20.22
C GLN A 97 0.40 19.00 21.45
N LEU A 98 -0.74 19.48 21.97
CA LEU A 98 -0.85 20.18 23.24
C LEU A 98 -1.87 19.47 24.14
N PRO A 99 -1.45 18.90 25.29
CA PRO A 99 -2.37 18.33 26.26
C PRO A 99 -3.32 19.37 26.86
N LEU A 100 -4.60 19.01 27.04
CA LEU A 100 -5.59 19.88 27.70
C LEU A 100 -5.86 19.48 29.16
N THR A 101 -5.04 18.59 29.73
CA THR A 101 -5.19 18.09 31.10
C THR A 101 -4.98 19.18 32.16
N ASP A 102 -4.08 20.14 31.91
CA ASP A 102 -3.91 21.34 32.72
C ASP A 102 -4.47 22.56 31.97
N ALA A 103 -5.65 23.02 32.39
CA ALA A 103 -6.33 24.14 31.77
C ALA A 103 -5.57 25.48 31.91
N SER A 104 -4.71 25.63 32.91
CA SER A 104 -3.90 26.85 33.09
C SER A 104 -2.74 26.88 32.10
N GLN A 105 -1.99 25.78 32.01
CA GLN A 105 -0.90 25.61 31.05
C GLN A 105 -1.40 25.67 29.60
N ALA A 106 -2.53 25.01 29.30
CA ALA A 106 -3.11 25.04 27.96
C ALA A 106 -3.54 26.46 27.54
N ARG A 107 -4.10 27.26 28.47
CA ARG A 107 -4.44 28.67 28.17
C ARG A 107 -3.20 29.51 27.90
N GLU A 108 -2.15 29.34 28.68
CA GLU A 108 -0.89 30.05 28.47
C GLU A 108 -0.27 29.68 27.11
N ALA A 109 -0.21 28.40 26.78
CA ALA A 109 0.25 27.91 25.49
C ALA A 109 -0.54 28.50 24.32
N LEU A 110 -1.88 28.54 24.41
CA LEU A 110 -2.72 29.14 23.37
C LEU A 110 -2.56 30.67 23.28
N HIS A 111 -2.30 31.35 24.39
CA HIS A 111 -1.97 32.77 24.38
C HIS A 111 -0.65 33.03 23.65
N GLN A 112 0.39 32.25 23.98
CA GLN A 112 1.70 32.30 23.34
C GLN A 112 1.62 31.94 21.85
N LEU A 113 0.79 30.95 21.48
CA LEU A 113 0.53 30.59 20.09
C LEU A 113 -0.06 31.77 19.32
N ARG A 114 -1.08 32.43 19.88
CA ARG A 114 -1.72 33.59 19.25
C ARG A 114 -0.73 34.74 19.07
N GLN A 115 0.07 35.03 20.09
CA GLN A 115 1.05 36.12 20.03
C GLN A 115 2.14 35.84 18.99
N SER A 116 2.79 34.67 19.05
CA SER A 116 3.83 34.29 18.08
C SER A 116 3.30 34.19 16.64
N ALA A 117 2.07 33.72 16.46
CA ALA A 117 1.42 33.67 15.16
C ALA A 117 1.15 35.08 14.60
N GLN A 118 0.76 36.03 15.44
CA GLN A 118 0.61 37.44 15.04
C GLN A 118 1.95 38.06 14.66
N ASP A 119 3.02 37.78 15.42
CA ASP A 119 4.36 38.32 15.17
C ASP A 119 4.98 37.76 13.87
N LEU A 120 4.66 36.53 13.51
CA LEU A 120 5.20 35.82 12.34
C LEU A 120 4.25 35.79 11.12
N ASP A 121 3.12 36.52 11.18
CA ASP A 121 2.09 36.55 10.13
C ASP A 121 1.56 35.15 9.75
N VAL A 122 1.29 34.33 10.76
CA VAL A 122 0.74 32.98 10.65
C VAL A 122 -0.74 33.00 11.03
N ALA A 123 -1.60 32.46 10.18
CA ALA A 123 -3.01 32.29 10.54
C ALA A 123 -3.21 31.07 11.43
N VAL A 124 -4.06 31.19 12.46
CA VAL A 124 -4.46 30.06 13.32
C VAL A 124 -5.96 29.83 13.14
N VAL A 125 -6.32 28.61 12.75
CA VAL A 125 -7.71 28.20 12.50
C VAL A 125 -8.02 26.99 13.37
N LEU A 126 -9.17 27.00 14.03
CA LEU A 126 -9.72 25.82 14.68
C LEU A 126 -10.57 25.05 13.65
N SER A 127 -10.25 23.78 13.45
CA SER A 127 -11.03 22.91 12.56
C SER A 127 -12.28 22.40 13.26
N GLU A 128 -13.41 22.50 12.57
CA GLU A 128 -14.65 21.81 12.94
C GLU A 128 -14.61 20.31 12.60
N GLN A 129 -13.62 19.88 11.81
CA GLN A 129 -13.47 18.50 11.39
C GLN A 129 -12.74 17.68 12.47
N PRO A 130 -13.15 16.42 12.68
CA PRO A 130 -12.44 15.54 13.59
C PRO A 130 -11.00 15.36 13.13
N PHE A 131 -10.08 15.20 14.09
CA PHE A 131 -8.69 14.90 13.77
C PHE A 131 -8.61 13.60 12.96
N LEU A 132 -7.93 13.63 11.82
CA LEU A 132 -7.87 12.48 10.90
C LEU A 132 -7.27 11.24 11.55
N GLY A 133 -6.33 11.41 12.49
CA GLY A 133 -5.76 10.32 13.27
C GLY A 133 -6.80 9.58 14.11
N ASP A 134 -7.70 10.29 14.79
CA ASP A 134 -8.78 9.65 15.57
C ASP A 134 -9.75 8.88 14.67
N VAL A 135 -10.03 9.42 13.49
CA VAL A 135 -10.88 8.75 12.48
C VAL A 135 -10.21 7.46 12.00
N ALA A 136 -8.94 7.54 11.62
CA ALA A 136 -8.16 6.40 11.16
C ALA A 136 -8.02 5.33 12.24
N ASP A 137 -7.77 5.71 13.48
CA ASP A 137 -7.73 4.81 14.64
C ASP A 137 -9.06 4.10 14.88
N ARG A 138 -10.18 4.82 14.76
CA ARG A 138 -11.50 4.20 14.87
C ARG A 138 -11.74 3.20 13.76
N ILE A 139 -11.36 3.51 12.51
CA ILE A 139 -11.44 2.56 11.40
C ILE A 139 -10.54 1.35 11.67
N ALA A 140 -9.28 1.56 12.02
CA ALA A 140 -8.31 0.52 12.31
C ALA A 140 -8.81 -0.48 13.37
N ARG A 141 -9.41 0.00 14.47
CA ARG A 141 -10.02 -0.85 15.52
C ARG A 141 -11.20 -1.69 15.03
N THR A 142 -11.86 -1.29 13.96
CA THR A 142 -13.01 -2.01 13.40
C THR A 142 -12.60 -2.98 12.28
N LEU A 143 -11.44 -2.78 11.65
CA LEU A 143 -10.94 -3.69 10.63
C LEU A 143 -10.41 -4.99 11.26
N PRO A 144 -10.50 -6.13 10.55
CA PRO A 144 -9.97 -7.40 11.06
C PRO A 144 -8.44 -7.38 11.13
N GLY A 145 -7.90 -7.94 12.22
CA GLY A 145 -6.46 -8.01 12.48
C GLY A 145 -5.93 -6.80 13.26
N ARG A 146 -4.60 -6.71 13.36
CA ARG A 146 -3.92 -5.59 14.01
C ARG A 146 -3.42 -4.62 12.96
N TRP A 147 -3.73 -3.35 13.18
CA TRP A 147 -3.43 -2.24 12.29
C TRP A 147 -2.63 -1.19 13.05
N THR A 148 -1.61 -0.65 12.39
CA THR A 148 -0.90 0.55 12.80
C THR A 148 -1.41 1.73 11.99
N VAL A 149 -1.55 2.87 12.66
CA VAL A 149 -2.03 4.11 12.06
C VAL A 149 -0.90 5.13 12.12
N THR A 150 -0.64 5.77 11.00
CA THR A 150 0.30 6.88 10.89
C THR A 150 -0.41 8.03 10.18
N VAL A 151 -0.34 9.23 10.72
CA VAL A 151 -0.85 10.44 10.04
C VAL A 151 0.35 11.19 9.48
N THR A 152 0.25 11.59 8.22
CA THR A 152 1.26 12.40 7.55
C THR A 152 0.63 13.73 7.18
N ALA A 153 1.17 14.81 7.73
CA ALA A 153 0.81 16.16 7.33
C ALA A 153 1.45 16.49 5.97
N HIS A 154 0.73 17.21 5.13
CA HIS A 154 1.21 17.67 3.83
C HIS A 154 1.29 19.19 3.82
N PRO A 155 2.40 19.75 4.33
CA PRO A 155 2.52 21.19 4.49
C PRO A 155 2.58 21.91 3.14
N ASP A 156 3.08 21.25 2.10
CA ASP A 156 3.12 21.73 0.73
C ASP A 156 2.57 20.71 -0.28
N PRO A 157 2.17 21.17 -1.48
CA PRO A 157 1.65 20.29 -2.52
C PRO A 157 2.62 19.23 -3.07
N HIS A 158 3.93 19.47 -2.97
CA HIS A 158 4.93 18.59 -3.57
C HIS A 158 5.22 17.38 -2.67
N ALA A 159 5.06 17.53 -1.36
CA ALA A 159 5.17 16.45 -0.37
C ALA A 159 4.24 15.25 -0.69
N GLN A 160 3.15 15.50 -1.43
CA GLN A 160 2.17 14.47 -1.82
C GLN A 160 2.49 13.74 -3.11
N ASN A 161 3.37 14.28 -3.95
CA ASN A 161 3.60 13.72 -5.29
C ASN A 161 4.14 12.29 -5.20
N GLY A 162 5.01 12.00 -4.23
CA GLY A 162 5.50 10.65 -4.00
C GLY A 162 4.38 9.68 -3.62
N LEU A 163 3.32 10.13 -2.93
CA LEU A 163 2.23 9.24 -2.50
C LEU A 163 1.43 8.67 -3.67
N LEU A 164 1.26 9.45 -4.75
CA LEU A 164 0.48 9.04 -5.91
C LEU A 164 1.09 7.83 -6.63
N GLU A 165 2.41 7.70 -6.61
CA GLU A 165 3.14 6.56 -7.19
C GLU A 165 2.86 5.25 -6.44
N TRP A 166 2.47 5.33 -5.17
CA TRP A 166 2.16 4.19 -4.32
C TRP A 166 0.67 3.84 -4.31
N VAL A 167 -0.19 4.66 -4.89
CA VAL A 167 -1.62 4.36 -4.97
C VAL A 167 -1.79 3.17 -5.92
N TRP A 168 -2.39 2.10 -5.42
CA TRP A 168 -2.68 0.92 -6.23
C TRP A 168 -3.92 1.16 -7.09
N ALA A 169 -3.81 2.11 -8.01
CA ALA A 169 -4.86 2.48 -8.94
C ALA A 169 -4.63 1.77 -10.27
N SER A 170 -5.59 0.95 -10.69
CA SER A 170 -5.82 0.75 -12.12
C SER A 170 -7.26 0.29 -12.31
N GLY A 171 -8.02 1.10 -13.01
CA GLY A 171 -9.45 0.91 -13.27
C GLY A 171 -10.16 2.26 -13.37
N PRO A 172 -11.32 2.36 -14.03
CA PRO A 172 -12.05 3.62 -14.25
C PRO A 172 -12.43 4.38 -12.96
N SER A 173 -12.25 3.75 -11.80
CA SER A 173 -12.29 4.31 -10.44
C SER A 173 -11.02 5.06 -9.99
N GLU A 174 -10.07 5.31 -10.90
CA GLU A 174 -9.00 6.31 -10.77
C GLU A 174 -9.49 7.69 -10.29
N GLY A 175 -10.79 7.98 -10.21
CA GLY A 175 -11.30 9.27 -9.76
C GLY A 175 -11.27 9.53 -8.24
N ALA A 176 -11.51 8.53 -7.39
CA ALA A 176 -11.87 8.82 -6.01
C ALA A 176 -10.68 9.14 -5.11
N LEU A 177 -9.78 8.17 -4.87
CA LEU A 177 -8.60 8.40 -4.03
C LEU A 177 -7.60 9.31 -4.72
N HIS A 178 -7.25 9.03 -5.98
CA HIS A 178 -6.36 9.91 -6.74
C HIS A 178 -6.93 11.33 -6.81
N GLY A 179 -8.20 11.50 -7.20
CA GLY A 179 -8.82 12.83 -7.22
C GLY A 179 -8.86 13.52 -5.85
N ALA A 180 -9.10 12.77 -4.75
CA ALA A 180 -9.03 13.31 -3.40
C ALA A 180 -7.59 13.77 -3.05
N LEU A 181 -6.57 13.03 -3.49
CA LEU A 181 -5.16 13.38 -3.30
C LEU A 181 -4.74 14.56 -4.19
N THR A 182 -5.17 14.63 -5.45
CA THR A 182 -4.91 15.75 -6.37
C THR A 182 -5.51 17.06 -5.87
N ARG A 183 -6.59 16.99 -5.06
CA ARG A 183 -7.19 18.14 -4.36
C ARG A 183 -6.35 18.64 -3.17
N ARG A 184 -5.22 18.00 -2.89
CA ARG A 184 -4.21 18.42 -1.90
C ARG A 184 -4.77 18.49 -0.47
N PRO A 185 -5.15 17.34 0.11
CA PRO A 185 -5.63 17.30 1.48
C PRO A 185 -4.51 17.75 2.43
N SER A 186 -4.83 18.46 3.52
CA SER A 186 -3.81 18.92 4.47
C SER A 186 -3.08 17.79 5.20
N ALA A 187 -3.68 16.60 5.25
CA ALA A 187 -3.09 15.40 5.83
C ALA A 187 -3.68 14.14 5.20
N THR A 188 -2.92 13.04 5.26
CA THR A 188 -3.39 11.68 4.96
C THR A 188 -3.14 10.77 6.14
N ALA A 189 -3.98 9.76 6.32
CA ALA A 189 -3.74 8.72 7.30
C ALA A 189 -3.47 7.38 6.60
N HIS A 190 -2.43 6.70 7.04
CA HIS A 190 -1.97 5.43 6.51
C HIS A 190 -2.27 4.34 7.52
N LEU A 191 -3.00 3.32 7.08
CA LEU A 191 -3.32 2.16 7.89
C LEU A 191 -2.52 0.98 7.34
N ARG A 192 -1.61 0.44 8.14
CA ARG A 192 -0.79 -0.72 7.75
C ARG A 192 -1.12 -1.92 8.63
N ARG A 193 -1.36 -3.07 8.01
CA ARG A 193 -1.65 -4.31 8.72
C ARG A 193 -0.35 -5.04 9.05
N ASP A 194 -0.14 -5.35 10.32
CA ASP A 194 1.12 -5.93 10.84
C ASP A 194 1.52 -7.28 10.21
N SER A 195 0.57 -7.98 9.61
CA SER A 195 0.70 -9.40 9.24
C SER A 195 0.57 -9.70 7.75
N ALA A 196 0.30 -8.70 6.89
CA ALA A 196 -0.19 -8.99 5.54
C ALA A 196 0.24 -8.00 4.46
N ASP A 197 1.27 -7.19 4.68
CA ASP A 197 1.72 -6.08 3.80
C ASP A 197 0.56 -5.27 3.21
N THR A 198 -0.56 -5.23 3.93
CA THR A 198 -1.75 -4.53 3.47
C THR A 198 -1.61 -3.10 3.92
N TRP A 199 -1.62 -2.20 2.94
CA TRP A 199 -1.49 -0.79 3.18
C TRP A 199 -2.69 -0.06 2.57
N LEU A 200 -3.40 0.69 3.40
CA LEU A 200 -4.52 1.54 3.01
C LEU A 200 -4.18 3.01 3.30
N THR A 201 -4.75 3.90 2.51
CA THR A 201 -4.70 5.35 2.74
C THR A 201 -6.11 5.90 2.89
N LEU A 202 -6.31 6.68 3.94
CA LEU A 202 -7.51 7.43 4.26
C LEU A 202 -7.27 8.92 4.00
N VAL A 203 -8.24 9.53 3.32
CA VAL A 203 -8.31 10.97 3.08
C VAL A 203 -9.71 11.46 3.44
N HIS A 204 -9.81 12.65 4.04
CA HIS A 204 -11.08 13.35 4.14
C HIS A 204 -11.20 14.33 2.97
N ASP A 205 -12.13 14.05 2.06
CA ASP A 205 -12.43 14.92 0.94
C ASP A 205 -13.41 16.01 1.37
N VAL A 206 -12.84 17.13 1.82
CA VAL A 206 -13.59 18.26 2.38
C VAL A 206 -14.56 18.90 1.38
N TRP A 207 -14.37 18.70 0.06
CA TRP A 207 -15.27 19.26 -0.95
C TRP A 207 -16.58 18.49 -1.06
N HIS A 208 -16.51 17.17 -0.86
CA HIS A 208 -17.67 16.28 -0.92
C HIS A 208 -18.18 15.87 0.47
N GLY A 209 -17.46 16.22 1.54
CA GLY A 209 -17.81 15.84 2.91
C GLY A 209 -17.80 14.32 3.12
N HIS A 210 -16.86 13.64 2.46
CA HIS A 210 -16.75 12.18 2.49
C HIS A 210 -15.33 11.74 2.85
N TYR A 211 -15.23 10.59 3.49
CA TYR A 211 -13.98 9.87 3.64
C TYR A 211 -13.75 8.98 2.44
N VAL A 212 -12.53 8.95 1.96
CA VAL A 212 -12.07 8.06 0.89
C VAL A 212 -10.99 7.17 1.46
N VAL A 213 -11.17 5.86 1.33
CA VAL A 213 -10.14 4.86 1.65
C VAL A 213 -9.81 4.09 0.39
N GLY A 214 -8.53 4.07 0.04
CA GLY A 214 -8.04 3.28 -1.09
C GLY A 214 -6.82 2.45 -0.72
N ALA A 215 -6.51 1.53 -1.62
CA ALA A 215 -5.40 0.61 -1.51
C ALA A 215 -4.09 1.28 -1.93
N MET A 216 -3.03 1.00 -1.19
CA MET A 216 -1.65 1.30 -1.57
C MET A 216 -0.96 0.00 -1.99
N LEU A 217 0.04 0.13 -2.86
CA LEU A 217 0.92 -0.98 -3.20
C LEU A 217 1.61 -1.50 -1.92
N PRO A 218 1.73 -2.83 -1.77
CA PRO A 218 2.25 -3.44 -0.54
C PRO A 218 3.75 -3.14 -0.30
N GLY A 219 4.51 -2.84 -1.36
CA GLY A 219 5.93 -2.52 -1.30
C GLY A 219 6.51 -2.14 -2.67
N PRO A 220 7.77 -1.67 -2.71
CA PRO A 220 8.44 -1.19 -3.93
C PRO A 220 8.63 -2.31 -4.95
N ASP A 221 8.93 -3.51 -4.47
CA ASP A 221 9.18 -4.68 -5.32
C ASP A 221 7.89 -5.16 -6.00
N GLU A 222 6.74 -4.74 -5.47
CA GLU A 222 5.43 -5.03 -6.02
C GLU A 222 4.94 -4.02 -7.07
N ILE A 223 5.69 -2.94 -7.32
CA ILE A 223 5.35 -1.97 -8.39
C ILE A 223 5.34 -2.65 -9.76
N ASP A 224 6.33 -3.52 -10.04
CA ASP A 224 6.48 -4.17 -11.34
C ASP A 224 5.70 -5.49 -11.45
N THR A 225 5.38 -6.14 -10.33
CA THR A 225 4.66 -7.44 -10.33
C THR A 225 3.15 -7.29 -10.31
N VAL A 226 2.63 -6.10 -10.05
CA VAL A 226 1.20 -5.82 -9.92
C VAL A 226 0.73 -4.96 -11.10
N ILE A 227 0.76 -5.55 -12.30
CA ILE A 227 0.24 -4.94 -13.54
C ILE A 227 -1.32 -5.01 -13.60
N SER A 228 -1.95 -5.63 -12.59
CA SER A 228 -3.41 -5.83 -12.57
C SER A 228 -4.16 -4.66 -11.96
N GLU A 229 -5.37 -4.41 -12.49
CA GLU A 229 -6.36 -3.49 -11.93
C GLU A 229 -6.43 -3.54 -10.40
N GLY A 230 -6.08 -2.45 -9.74
CA GLY A 230 -6.08 -2.35 -8.29
C GLY A 230 -7.45 -2.39 -7.63
N PRO A 231 -7.51 -2.54 -6.30
CA PRO A 231 -8.76 -2.66 -5.56
C PRO A 231 -9.62 -1.40 -5.63
N ALA A 232 -10.94 -1.57 -5.69
CA ALA A 232 -11.85 -0.43 -5.75
C ALA A 232 -11.84 0.36 -4.44
N CYS A 233 -11.57 1.68 -4.54
CA CYS A 233 -11.66 2.59 -3.40
C CYS A 233 -13.07 2.60 -2.81
N VAL A 234 -13.18 2.82 -1.50
CA VAL A 234 -14.46 3.02 -0.82
C VAL A 234 -14.60 4.47 -0.41
N THR A 235 -15.80 5.01 -0.60
CA THR A 235 -16.16 6.37 -0.21
C THR A 235 -17.41 6.35 0.66
N ALA A 236 -17.43 7.15 1.72
CA ALA A 236 -18.61 7.27 2.58
C ALA A 236 -18.59 8.56 3.42
N PRO A 237 -19.77 9.12 3.78
CA PRO A 237 -19.86 10.31 4.63
C PRO A 237 -19.52 10.05 6.10
N THR A 238 -19.54 8.80 6.57
CA THR A 238 -19.37 8.48 8.00
C THR A 238 -18.30 7.44 8.25
N ILE A 239 -17.71 7.50 9.45
CA ILE A 239 -16.65 6.59 9.90
C ILE A 239 -17.14 5.14 9.95
N ASP A 240 -18.39 4.92 10.37
CA ASP A 240 -18.94 3.56 10.47
C ASP A 240 -19.22 2.96 9.09
N ALA A 241 -19.69 3.78 8.14
CA ALA A 241 -19.94 3.33 6.77
C ALA A 241 -18.63 3.02 6.02
N ILE A 242 -17.59 3.86 6.18
CA ILE A 242 -16.29 3.61 5.56
C ILE A 242 -15.62 2.36 6.16
N ALA A 243 -15.73 2.15 7.48
CA ALA A 243 -15.25 0.94 8.15
C ALA A 243 -15.97 -0.33 7.67
N ALA A 244 -17.31 -0.28 7.55
CA ALA A 244 -18.11 -1.40 7.06
C ALA A 244 -17.76 -1.74 5.60
N ALA A 245 -17.63 -0.73 4.74
CA ALA A 245 -17.20 -0.89 3.34
C ALA A 245 -15.77 -1.43 3.25
N GLY A 246 -14.86 -0.94 4.09
CA GLY A 246 -13.49 -1.40 4.20
C GLY A 246 -13.43 -2.91 4.51
N ARG A 247 -14.15 -3.34 5.54
CA ARG A 247 -14.22 -4.75 5.96
C ARG A 247 -14.90 -5.64 4.92
N GLY A 248 -16.03 -5.21 4.37
CA GLY A 248 -16.90 -6.04 3.54
C GLY A 248 -16.51 -6.10 2.07
N ARG A 249 -15.80 -5.09 1.55
CA ARG A 249 -15.48 -4.98 0.12
C ARG A 249 -14.00 -4.74 -0.15
N LEU A 250 -13.42 -3.67 0.43
CA LEU A 250 -12.04 -3.26 0.09
C LEU A 250 -11.02 -4.32 0.48
N LEU A 251 -11.05 -4.84 1.72
CA LEU A 251 -10.07 -5.82 2.17
C LEU A 251 -10.15 -7.17 1.43
N PRO A 252 -11.35 -7.74 1.19
CA PRO A 252 -11.47 -8.93 0.35
C PRO A 252 -10.96 -8.70 -1.08
N ASP A 253 -11.28 -7.56 -1.69
CA ASP A 253 -10.84 -7.22 -3.04
C ASP A 253 -9.31 -7.03 -3.09
N TYR A 254 -8.74 -6.31 -2.11
CA TYR A 254 -7.29 -6.18 -1.93
C TYR A 254 -6.59 -7.53 -1.89
N ALA A 255 -7.04 -8.43 -1.03
CA ALA A 255 -6.43 -9.75 -0.90
C ALA A 255 -6.54 -10.56 -2.20
N ALA A 256 -7.69 -10.51 -2.89
CA ALA A 256 -7.91 -11.23 -4.14
C ALA A 256 -7.05 -10.68 -5.28
N LYS A 257 -6.92 -9.35 -5.40
CA LYS A 257 -6.09 -8.70 -6.43
C LYS A 257 -4.60 -8.92 -6.17
N LEU A 258 -4.14 -8.80 -4.93
CA LEU A 258 -2.75 -9.10 -4.56
C LEU A 258 -2.36 -10.53 -4.90
N GLN A 259 -3.22 -11.48 -4.51
CA GLN A 259 -2.96 -12.88 -4.81
C GLN A 259 -2.92 -13.15 -6.32
N ARG A 260 -3.86 -12.57 -7.09
CA ARG A 260 -3.88 -12.73 -8.55
C ARG A 260 -2.63 -12.13 -9.20
N GLY A 261 -2.19 -10.96 -8.76
CA GLY A 261 -0.96 -10.33 -9.25
C GLY A 261 0.28 -11.18 -8.94
N GLN A 262 0.40 -11.67 -7.71
CA GLN A 262 1.50 -12.56 -7.32
C GLN A 262 1.50 -13.86 -8.13
N LEU A 263 0.34 -14.48 -8.35
CA LEU A 263 0.24 -15.67 -9.17
C LEU A 263 0.66 -15.40 -10.62
N ALA A 264 0.16 -14.32 -11.23
CA ALA A 264 0.50 -13.96 -12.60
C ALA A 264 2.00 -13.65 -12.77
N ALA A 265 2.60 -12.92 -11.83
CA ALA A 265 4.03 -12.63 -11.85
C ALA A 265 4.88 -13.91 -11.72
N ALA A 266 4.51 -14.82 -10.81
CA ALA A 266 5.20 -16.09 -10.64
C ALA A 266 5.07 -17.00 -11.87
N GLU A 267 3.91 -17.01 -12.52
CA GLU A 267 3.67 -17.72 -13.79
C GLU A 267 4.50 -17.13 -14.93
N GLU A 268 4.59 -15.82 -15.03
CA GLU A 268 5.40 -15.15 -16.05
C GLU A 268 6.90 -15.41 -15.84
N ASP A 269 7.39 -15.27 -14.61
CA ASP A 269 8.78 -15.54 -14.25
C ASP A 269 9.16 -17.01 -14.54
N LEU A 270 8.31 -17.97 -14.14
CA LEU A 270 8.56 -19.39 -14.39
C LEU A 270 8.56 -19.71 -15.88
N ARG A 271 7.56 -19.21 -16.62
CA ARG A 271 7.44 -19.44 -18.06
C ARG A 271 8.66 -18.87 -18.80
N TRP A 272 9.05 -17.62 -18.50
CA TRP A 272 10.25 -17.01 -19.07
C TRP A 272 11.50 -17.86 -18.79
N ALA A 273 11.65 -18.36 -17.57
CA ALA A 273 12.80 -19.16 -17.18
C ALA A 273 12.83 -20.53 -17.89
N GLN A 274 11.70 -21.23 -17.98
CA GLN A 274 11.59 -22.50 -18.70
C GLN A 274 11.78 -22.35 -20.22
N GLU A 275 11.34 -21.23 -20.81
CA GLU A 275 11.57 -20.91 -22.23
C GLU A 275 13.05 -20.59 -22.51
N SER A 276 13.77 -20.06 -21.53
CA SER A 276 15.14 -19.55 -21.68
C SER A 276 16.22 -20.54 -21.23
N TYR A 277 15.89 -21.51 -20.36
CA TYR A 277 16.85 -22.40 -19.72
C TYR A 277 16.32 -23.84 -19.66
N GLU A 278 17.17 -24.80 -20.03
CA GLU A 278 16.88 -26.23 -19.87
C GLU A 278 17.17 -26.69 -18.42
N PRO A 279 16.22 -27.39 -17.76
CA PRO A 279 16.45 -27.94 -16.43
C PRO A 279 17.67 -28.86 -16.38
N GLY A 280 18.61 -28.58 -15.48
CA GLY A 280 19.82 -29.38 -15.27
C GLY A 280 21.05 -28.95 -16.09
N GLU A 281 20.90 -28.02 -17.04
CA GLU A 281 22.03 -27.40 -17.75
C GLU A 281 22.48 -26.07 -17.13
N ILE A 282 21.77 -25.62 -16.09
CA ILE A 282 22.03 -24.36 -15.39
C ILE A 282 23.23 -24.56 -14.46
N LEU A 283 24.34 -23.92 -14.80
CA LEU A 283 25.56 -23.93 -14.01
C LEU A 283 25.68 -22.66 -13.17
N GLU A 284 26.22 -22.79 -11.96
CA GLU A 284 26.59 -21.63 -11.16
C GLU A 284 27.83 -20.91 -11.73
N PRO A 285 27.88 -19.56 -11.64
CA PRO A 285 26.85 -18.67 -11.09
C PRO A 285 25.67 -18.47 -12.05
N PHE A 286 24.46 -18.36 -11.51
CA PHE A 286 23.27 -18.08 -12.32
C PHE A 286 23.34 -16.71 -12.97
N ASP A 287 22.66 -16.59 -14.11
CA ASP A 287 22.37 -15.29 -14.69
C ASP A 287 21.65 -14.40 -13.65
N PRO A 288 22.03 -13.11 -13.49
CA PRO A 288 21.43 -12.24 -12.49
C PRO A 288 19.91 -12.07 -12.63
N ALA A 289 19.37 -12.11 -13.85
CA ALA A 289 17.93 -12.03 -14.07
C ALA A 289 17.24 -13.32 -13.59
N LEU A 290 17.85 -14.48 -13.86
CA LEU A 290 17.34 -15.78 -13.40
C LEU A 290 17.38 -15.89 -11.87
N ALA A 291 18.50 -15.50 -11.25
CA ALA A 291 18.62 -15.43 -9.79
C ALA A 291 17.58 -14.47 -9.18
N GLY A 292 17.34 -13.32 -9.83
CA GLY A 292 16.33 -12.35 -9.43
C GLY A 292 14.90 -12.92 -9.50
N ALA A 293 14.57 -13.65 -10.57
CA ALA A 293 13.27 -14.31 -10.73
C ALA A 293 13.05 -15.39 -9.65
N LEU A 294 14.05 -16.24 -9.39
CA LEU A 294 13.97 -17.22 -8.30
C LEU A 294 13.81 -16.53 -6.93
N ALA A 295 14.51 -15.42 -6.68
CA ALA A 295 14.37 -14.68 -5.43
C ALA A 295 12.96 -14.09 -5.25
N ARG A 296 12.35 -13.55 -6.31
CA ARG A 296 10.94 -13.10 -6.30
C ARG A 296 9.99 -14.28 -6.06
N PHE A 297 10.20 -15.40 -6.74
CA PHE A 297 9.38 -16.59 -6.52
C PHE A 297 9.48 -17.09 -5.07
N ARG A 298 10.69 -17.16 -4.50
CA ARG A 298 10.92 -17.54 -3.08
C ARG A 298 10.21 -16.61 -2.10
N SER A 299 10.15 -15.31 -2.37
CA SER A 299 9.44 -14.36 -1.50
C SER A 299 7.91 -14.53 -1.57
N GLN A 300 7.38 -15.00 -2.72
CA GLN A 300 5.95 -15.18 -2.96
C GLN A 300 5.43 -16.59 -2.59
N ALA A 301 6.25 -17.63 -2.75
CA ALA A 301 5.85 -19.03 -2.58
C ALA A 301 5.19 -19.33 -1.23
N PRO A 302 5.68 -18.86 -0.06
CA PRO A 302 5.01 -19.12 1.22
C PRO A 302 3.57 -18.61 1.27
N ARG A 303 3.27 -17.50 0.58
CA ARG A 303 1.91 -16.94 0.48
C ARG A 303 1.01 -17.79 -0.41
N LEU A 304 1.53 -18.26 -1.54
CA LEU A 304 0.83 -19.17 -2.44
C LEU A 304 0.52 -20.50 -1.74
N ILE A 305 1.50 -21.10 -1.07
CA ILE A 305 1.33 -22.34 -0.29
C ILE A 305 0.30 -22.14 0.82
N THR A 306 0.40 -21.06 1.59
CA THR A 306 -0.59 -20.71 2.62
C THR A 306 -1.98 -20.54 2.03
N HIS A 307 -2.10 -19.94 0.84
CA HIS A 307 -3.37 -19.78 0.15
C HIS A 307 -3.98 -21.15 -0.22
N VAL A 308 -3.20 -22.02 -0.86
CA VAL A 308 -3.62 -23.38 -1.23
C VAL A 308 -4.10 -24.14 0.01
N ARG A 309 -3.28 -24.18 1.07
CA ARG A 309 -3.64 -24.84 2.35
C ARG A 309 -4.93 -24.30 2.95
N ARG A 310 -5.16 -22.98 2.93
CA ARG A 310 -6.37 -22.36 3.52
C ARG A 310 -7.63 -22.69 2.73
N ARG A 311 -7.56 -22.68 1.40
CA ARG A 311 -8.72 -22.94 0.55
C ARG A 311 -9.05 -24.43 0.45
N GLN A 312 -8.02 -25.27 0.39
CA GLN A 312 -8.13 -26.71 0.21
C GLN A 312 -7.92 -27.51 1.50
N ALA A 313 -8.02 -26.89 2.68
CA ALA A 313 -7.74 -27.56 3.97
C ALA A 313 -8.50 -28.89 4.18
N ARG A 314 -9.62 -29.11 3.49
CA ARG A 314 -10.42 -30.33 3.55
C ARG A 314 -10.31 -31.24 2.31
N GLN A 315 -9.57 -30.82 1.29
CA GLN A 315 -9.51 -31.45 -0.03
C GLN A 315 -8.09 -31.81 -0.49
N LEU A 316 -7.04 -31.32 0.18
CA LEU A 316 -5.68 -31.73 -0.11
C LEU A 316 -5.51 -33.24 0.14
N SER A 317 -5.04 -33.95 -0.87
CA SER A 317 -4.54 -35.32 -0.72
C SER A 317 -3.28 -35.33 0.14
N GLU A 318 -2.98 -36.48 0.74
CA GLU A 318 -1.73 -36.69 1.50
C GLU A 318 -0.49 -36.38 0.64
N HIS A 319 -0.56 -36.70 -0.66
CA HIS A 319 0.50 -36.40 -1.61
C HIS A 319 0.68 -34.91 -1.86
N GLU A 320 -0.40 -34.16 -2.08
CA GLU A 320 -0.32 -32.70 -2.28
C GLU A 320 0.15 -31.99 -1.01
N ALA A 321 -0.28 -32.42 0.17
CA ALA A 321 0.21 -31.88 1.43
C ALA A 321 1.72 -32.13 1.59
N ALA A 322 2.18 -33.35 1.35
CA ALA A 322 3.61 -33.70 1.41
C ALA A 322 4.44 -32.95 0.36
N PHE A 323 3.90 -32.74 -0.84
CA PHE A 323 4.50 -31.92 -1.89
C PHE A 323 4.70 -30.47 -1.40
N LEU A 324 3.65 -29.83 -0.87
CA LEU A 324 3.75 -28.45 -0.36
C LEU A 324 4.77 -28.33 0.78
N ASP A 325 4.81 -29.29 1.70
CA ASP A 325 5.77 -29.31 2.80
C ASP A 325 7.22 -29.44 2.31
N ALA A 326 7.47 -30.34 1.34
CA ALA A 326 8.79 -30.54 0.75
C ALA A 326 9.25 -29.33 -0.09
N PHE A 327 8.32 -28.74 -0.83
CA PHE A 327 8.57 -27.56 -1.64
C PHE A 327 8.94 -26.35 -0.77
N GLU A 328 8.16 -26.09 0.29
CA GLU A 328 8.44 -25.03 1.27
C GLU A 328 9.81 -25.22 1.94
N ALA A 329 10.09 -26.43 2.45
CA ALA A 329 11.35 -26.73 3.12
C ALA A 329 12.58 -26.54 2.20
N THR A 330 12.44 -26.86 0.91
CA THR A 330 13.53 -26.68 -0.06
C THR A 330 13.77 -25.20 -0.37
N LEU A 331 12.71 -24.41 -0.51
CA LEU A 331 12.82 -22.98 -0.76
C LEU A 331 13.36 -22.20 0.44
N GLU A 332 13.12 -22.65 1.68
CA GLU A 332 13.63 -22.04 2.90
C GLU A 332 15.11 -22.33 3.17
N SER A 333 15.74 -23.27 2.46
CA SER A 333 17.15 -23.60 2.65
C SER A 333 18.06 -22.42 2.27
N ASP A 334 18.69 -21.78 3.26
CA ASP A 334 19.59 -20.64 3.11
C ASP A 334 20.78 -20.94 2.17
N GLY A 335 20.77 -20.40 0.95
CA GLY A 335 21.89 -20.18 0.00
C GLY A 335 22.75 -21.38 -0.46
N GLN A 336 22.94 -22.39 0.38
CA GLN A 336 23.74 -23.59 0.14
C GLN A 336 23.08 -24.55 -0.86
N ASN A 337 21.80 -24.33 -1.19
CA ASN A 337 21.00 -25.18 -2.04
C ASN A 337 20.32 -24.41 -3.17
N ASP A 338 20.87 -23.27 -3.61
CA ASP A 338 20.23 -22.47 -4.65
C ASP A 338 20.11 -23.23 -5.99
N THR A 339 21.05 -24.10 -6.32
CA THR A 339 20.92 -25.05 -7.45
C THR A 339 19.73 -26.01 -7.28
N VAL A 340 19.50 -26.52 -6.07
CA VAL A 340 18.36 -27.42 -5.79
C VAL A 340 17.05 -26.65 -5.85
N ALA A 341 16.99 -25.46 -5.26
CA ALA A 341 15.81 -24.59 -5.31
C ALA A 341 15.50 -24.14 -6.74
N MET A 342 16.51 -23.83 -7.55
CA MET A 342 16.37 -23.50 -8.96
C MET A 342 15.79 -24.68 -9.75
N SER A 343 16.39 -25.87 -9.59
CA SER A 343 15.90 -27.06 -10.28
C SER A 343 14.46 -27.37 -9.88
N LEU A 344 14.15 -27.35 -8.58
CA LEU A 344 12.81 -27.58 -8.05
C LEU A 344 11.80 -26.57 -8.62
N TRP A 345 12.15 -25.29 -8.62
CA TRP A 345 11.29 -24.24 -9.16
C TRP A 345 10.98 -24.47 -10.64
N LEU A 346 11.99 -24.80 -11.45
CA LEU A 346 11.81 -25.03 -12.89
C LEU A 346 11.04 -26.31 -13.21
N THR A 347 11.20 -27.38 -12.43
CA THR A 347 10.56 -28.68 -12.70
C THR A 347 9.18 -28.81 -12.07
N GLU A 348 8.99 -28.28 -10.86
CA GLU A 348 7.79 -28.48 -10.04
C GLU A 348 7.00 -27.18 -9.80
N GLY A 349 7.51 -26.03 -10.23
CA GLY A 349 6.84 -24.73 -10.07
C GLY A 349 5.44 -24.69 -10.67
N ASP A 350 5.23 -25.32 -11.84
CA ASP A 350 3.93 -25.38 -12.50
C ASP A 350 2.88 -26.08 -11.63
N GLN A 351 3.27 -27.13 -10.90
CA GLN A 351 2.36 -27.86 -10.01
C GLN A 351 1.89 -26.97 -8.85
N LEU A 352 2.80 -26.19 -8.25
CA LEU A 352 2.42 -25.23 -7.21
C LEU A 352 1.49 -24.15 -7.77
N LEU A 353 1.80 -23.61 -8.94
CA LEU A 353 0.99 -22.56 -9.58
C LEU A 353 -0.39 -23.08 -9.99
N GLU A 354 -0.48 -24.32 -10.49
CA GLU A 354 -1.75 -24.98 -10.82
C GLU A 354 -2.64 -25.16 -9.58
N LEU A 355 -2.06 -25.62 -8.46
CA LEU A 355 -2.76 -25.72 -7.18
C LEU A 355 -3.26 -24.35 -6.68
N ALA A 356 -2.44 -23.31 -6.83
CA ALA A 356 -2.79 -21.94 -6.43
C ALA A 356 -3.86 -21.30 -7.33
N ARG A 357 -3.88 -21.64 -8.64
CA ARG A 357 -4.85 -21.13 -9.62
C ARG A 357 -6.24 -21.70 -9.40
N ASN A 358 -6.35 -23.00 -9.10
CA ASN A 358 -7.62 -23.71 -8.99
C ASN A 358 -7.84 -24.26 -7.57
N PRO A 359 -8.06 -23.38 -6.58
CA PRO A 359 -8.26 -23.79 -5.20
C PRO A 359 -9.50 -24.69 -5.02
N ASP A 360 -10.51 -24.60 -5.89
CA ASP A 360 -11.75 -25.36 -5.79
C ASP A 360 -11.76 -26.65 -6.64
N ARG A 361 -10.60 -27.08 -7.18
CA ARG A 361 -10.52 -28.31 -7.98
C ARG A 361 -10.88 -29.52 -7.11
N PRO A 362 -11.86 -30.36 -7.52
CA PRO A 362 -12.09 -31.62 -6.84
C PRO A 362 -10.86 -32.51 -7.03
N THR A 363 -10.32 -33.03 -5.93
CA THR A 363 -9.21 -33.98 -5.91
C THR A 363 -9.54 -35.12 -6.87
N LEU A 364 -8.80 -35.22 -7.97
CA LEU A 364 -8.93 -36.37 -8.86
C LEU A 364 -8.53 -37.59 -8.05
N ALA A 365 -9.47 -38.53 -7.90
CA ALA A 365 -9.21 -39.79 -7.22
C ALA A 365 -7.93 -40.41 -7.81
N PRO A 366 -7.04 -40.96 -6.96
CA PRO A 366 -5.80 -41.56 -7.44
C PRO A 366 -6.12 -42.59 -8.53
N PRO A 367 -5.27 -42.71 -9.57
CA PRO A 367 -5.48 -43.71 -10.61
C PRO A 367 -5.67 -45.06 -9.93
N ALA A 368 -6.81 -45.68 -10.18
CA ALA A 368 -7.19 -46.94 -9.54
C ALA A 368 -6.03 -47.91 -9.64
N ALA A 369 -5.49 -48.33 -8.49
CA ALA A 369 -4.41 -49.28 -8.40
C ALA A 369 -4.71 -50.44 -9.36
N THR A 370 -3.78 -50.67 -10.28
CA THR A 370 -3.86 -51.71 -11.30
C THR A 370 -4.21 -53.02 -10.62
N ARG A 371 -5.45 -53.46 -10.84
CA ARG A 371 -6.00 -54.69 -10.27
C ARG A 371 -5.08 -55.84 -10.69
N PRO A 372 -4.57 -56.66 -9.76
CA PRO A 372 -3.68 -57.76 -10.12
C PRO A 372 -4.43 -58.73 -11.04
N VAL A 373 -3.78 -59.06 -12.17
CA VAL A 373 -4.24 -60.03 -13.16
C VAL A 373 -4.49 -61.37 -12.44
N PRO A 374 -5.67 -62.01 -12.60
CA PRO A 374 -5.91 -63.31 -12.01
C PRO A 374 -4.99 -64.36 -12.67
N GLY A 375 -4.17 -65.01 -11.84
CA GLY A 375 -3.30 -66.11 -12.26
C GLY A 375 -4.10 -67.34 -12.75
N PRO A 376 -3.48 -68.20 -13.58
CA PRO A 376 -4.15 -69.31 -14.23
C PRO A 376 -4.59 -70.41 -13.26
N THR A 377 -5.84 -70.85 -13.43
CA THR A 377 -6.49 -71.94 -12.70
C THR A 377 -5.76 -73.27 -12.89
N PRO A 378 -5.46 -74.05 -11.84
CA PRO A 378 -4.89 -75.38 -12.00
C PRO A 378 -5.98 -76.39 -12.42
N THR A 379 -5.73 -77.07 -13.54
CA THR A 379 -6.56 -78.15 -14.09
C THR A 379 -6.48 -79.38 -13.19
N LEU A 380 -7.58 -79.74 -12.52
CA LEU A 380 -7.71 -80.98 -11.76
C LEU A 380 -7.93 -82.15 -12.72
N SER A 381 -6.89 -82.98 -12.86
CA SER A 381 -6.89 -84.23 -13.61
C SER A 381 -7.66 -85.31 -12.84
N ALA A 382 -8.81 -85.74 -13.36
CA ALA A 382 -9.59 -86.84 -12.80
C ALA A 382 -9.04 -88.19 -13.30
N ALA A 383 -8.38 -88.93 -12.42
CA ALA A 383 -8.00 -90.32 -12.63
C ALA A 383 -9.22 -91.23 -12.42
N ARG A 384 -9.52 -92.05 -13.44
CA ARG A 384 -10.48 -93.17 -13.37
C ARG A 384 -9.91 -94.34 -12.58
N SER A 385 -10.74 -94.93 -11.73
CA SER A 385 -10.69 -96.29 -11.17
C SER A 385 -12.08 -96.54 -10.58
N ARG A 386 -12.87 -97.58 -10.86
CA ARG A 386 -12.74 -98.87 -11.54
C ARG A 386 -14.04 -99.17 -12.28
#